data_AF-A0A2D5Y2G7-F1
#
_entry.id   AF-A0A2D5Y2G7-F1
#
_cell.length_a   1.000
_cell.length_b   1.000
_cell.length_c   1.000
_cell.angle_alpha   90.00
_cell.angle_beta   90.00
_cell.angle_gamma   90.00
#
_symmetry.space_group_name_H-M   'P 1'
#
loop_
_entity.id
_entity.type
_entity.pdbx_description
1 polymer ?
#
loop_
_entity_poly.entity_id
_entity_poly.type
_entity_poly.pdbx_seq_one_letter_code
_entity_poly.pdbx_strand_id
1 'polypeptide(L)'
;MQGVIALLEQYAINRIMGAGSPVSHKSKAGLGLMALAGFLLLLGLGFLTYALNLWLYEMYAPQVATAITGGLCIFASLLIVMIGYLILQFKKMQHQKSQQEAMEMAVALIDYAQEELREPVEQNPKTSLALAATAGFVAGQRYL
;
A
#
# COMPACT_ATOMS: atom_id res chain seq x y z
N MET A 1 -9.48 -30.10 16.02
CA MET A 1 -9.06 -29.14 17.07
C MET A 1 -7.58 -28.74 17.06
N GLN A 2 -6.58 -29.65 16.94
CA GLN A 2 -5.15 -29.26 16.97
C GLN A 2 -4.69 -28.45 15.74
N GLY A 3 -5.26 -28.67 14.56
CA GLY A 3 -4.89 -27.94 13.33
C GLY A 3 -5.30 -26.47 13.31
N VAL A 4 -6.45 -26.13 13.91
CA VAL A 4 -6.96 -24.74 13.99
C VAL A 4 -6.05 -23.88 14.86
N ILE A 5 -5.52 -24.44 15.95
CA ILE A 5 -4.58 -23.77 16.84
C ILE A 5 -3.27 -23.49 16.10
N ALA A 6 -2.75 -24.45 15.34
CA ALA A 6 -1.52 -24.27 14.56
C ALA A 6 -1.68 -23.21 13.45
N LEU A 7 -2.85 -23.12 12.81
CA LEU A 7 -3.15 -22.09 11.81
C LEU A 7 -3.32 -20.70 12.43
N LEU A 8 -3.97 -20.60 13.59
CA LEU A 8 -4.06 -19.36 14.38
C LEU A 8 -2.69 -18.90 14.84
N GLU A 9 -1.83 -19.84 15.23
CA GLU A 9 -0.47 -19.57 15.66
C GLU A 9 0.40 -19.10 14.48
N GLN A 10 0.35 -19.78 13.33
CA GLN A 10 1.02 -19.32 12.11
C GLN A 10 0.51 -17.95 11.63
N TYR A 11 -0.79 -17.69 11.75
CA TYR A 11 -1.36 -16.39 11.38
C TYR A 11 -0.98 -15.29 12.37
N ALA A 12 -0.97 -15.58 13.67
CA ALA A 12 -0.49 -14.66 14.70
C ALA A 12 1.01 -14.37 14.52
N ILE A 13 1.81 -15.40 14.24
CA ILE A 13 3.25 -15.27 13.98
C ILE A 13 3.49 -14.47 12.69
N ASN A 14 2.83 -14.78 11.58
CA ASN A 14 2.96 -14.00 10.34
C ASN A 14 2.45 -12.58 10.49
N ARG A 15 1.46 -12.33 11.36
CA ARG A 15 0.98 -10.97 11.64
C ARG A 15 1.91 -10.20 12.57
N ILE A 16 2.55 -10.86 13.53
CA ILE A 16 3.53 -10.24 14.44
C ILE A 16 4.86 -10.01 13.70
N MET A 17 5.33 -10.97 12.90
CA MET A 17 6.54 -10.84 12.10
C MET A 17 6.33 -9.94 10.86
N GLY A 18 5.15 -10.00 10.23
CA GLY A 18 4.77 -9.15 9.10
C GLY A 18 4.36 -7.72 9.48
N ALA A 19 4.04 -7.47 10.75
CA ALA A 19 3.91 -6.11 11.29
C ALA A 19 5.28 -5.40 11.45
N GLY A 20 6.38 -6.08 11.14
CA GLY A 20 7.73 -5.54 11.01
C GLY A 20 7.95 -4.70 9.75
N SER A 21 7.11 -3.69 9.52
CA SER A 21 7.56 -2.46 8.89
C SER A 21 7.07 -1.30 9.75
N PRO A 22 7.90 -0.81 10.70
CA PRO A 22 7.54 0.28 11.61
C PRO A 22 7.55 1.65 10.91
N VAL A 23 7.06 1.72 9.66
CA VAL A 23 6.96 2.97 8.90
C VAL A 23 5.56 3.11 8.31
N SER A 24 4.49 3.07 9.11
CA SER A 24 3.23 3.77 8.76
C SER A 24 2.18 3.76 9.88
N HIS A 25 2.54 4.13 11.10
CA HIS A 25 1.66 5.04 11.84
C HIS A 25 2.19 6.44 11.54
N LYS A 26 1.52 7.16 10.64
CA LYS A 26 1.88 8.54 10.27
C LYS A 26 1.78 9.43 11.51
N SER A 27 2.85 9.47 12.31
CA SER A 27 3.03 10.47 13.34
C SER A 27 2.93 11.83 12.64
N LYS A 28 2.13 12.75 13.20
CA LYS A 28 2.02 14.13 12.70
C LYS A 28 3.41 14.77 12.57
N ALA A 29 4.36 14.38 13.43
CA ALA A 29 5.75 14.81 13.37
C ALA A 29 6.48 14.29 12.11
N GLY A 30 6.24 13.04 11.70
CA GLY A 30 6.86 12.47 10.49
C GLY A 30 6.39 13.15 9.21
N LEU A 31 5.11 13.53 9.14
CA LEU A 31 4.57 14.27 8.00
C LEU A 31 5.12 15.71 7.95
N GLY A 32 5.30 16.34 9.11
CA GLY A 32 5.97 17.63 9.24
C GLY A 32 7.44 17.57 8.79
N LEU A 33 8.19 16.56 9.23
CA LEU A 33 9.57 16.36 8.79
C LEU A 33 9.68 16.11 7.29
N MET A 34 8.78 15.30 6.72
CA MET A 34 8.76 15.02 5.29
C MET A 34 8.44 16.27 4.46
N ALA A 35 7.48 17.08 4.91
CA ALA A 35 7.16 18.35 4.28
C ALA A 35 8.33 19.34 4.34
N LEU A 36 8.99 19.44 5.50
CA LEU A 36 10.17 20.27 5.69
C LEU A 36 11.32 19.80 4.80
N ALA A 37 11.61 18.49 4.76
CA ALA A 37 12.64 17.92 3.90
C ALA A 37 12.34 18.17 2.41
N GLY A 38 11.10 18.00 1.98
CA GLY A 38 10.69 18.32 0.61
C GLY A 38 10.85 19.80 0.25
N PHE A 39 10.54 20.70 1.19
CA PHE A 39 10.75 22.13 1.02
C PHE A 39 12.23 22.51 0.91
N LEU A 40 13.08 21.97 1.78
CA LEU A 40 14.54 22.18 1.71
C LEU A 40 15.13 21.64 0.41
N LEU A 41 14.64 20.48 -0.05
CA LEU A 41 15.08 19.89 -1.31
C LEU A 41 14.72 20.81 -2.48
N LEU A 42 13.47 21.31 -2.55
CA LEU A 42 13.05 22.26 -3.58
C LEU A 42 13.90 23.54 -3.60
N LEU A 43 14.19 24.11 -2.42
CA LEU A 43 15.07 25.27 -2.31
C LEU A 43 16.47 24.96 -2.82
N GLY A 44 17.07 23.85 -2.37
CA GLY A 44 18.39 23.42 -2.81
C GLY A 44 18.47 23.20 -4.33
N LEU A 45 17.43 22.61 -4.92
CA LEU A 45 17.33 22.38 -6.36
C LEU A 45 17.24 23.72 -7.12
N GLY A 46 16.49 24.69 -6.59
CA GLY A 46 16.43 26.04 -7.15
C GLY A 46 17.80 26.74 -7.15
N PHE A 47 18.51 26.72 -6.03
CA PHE A 47 19.86 27.29 -5.93
C PHE A 47 20.87 26.58 -6.83
N LEU A 48 20.81 25.25 -6.92
CA LEU A 48 21.68 24.46 -7.79
C LEU A 48 21.45 24.82 -9.25
N THR A 49 20.19 24.91 -9.66
CA THR A 49 19.82 25.29 -11.04
C THR A 49 20.30 26.70 -11.37
N TYR A 50 20.18 27.63 -10.42
CA TYR A 50 20.69 29.00 -10.56
C TYR A 50 22.21 29.04 -10.68
N ALA A 51 22.93 28.33 -9.80
CA ALA A 51 24.39 28.26 -9.82
C ALA A 51 24.91 27.65 -11.13
N LEU A 52 24.25 26.59 -11.62
CA LEU A 52 24.59 25.95 -12.88
C LEU A 52 24.36 26.88 -14.08
N ASN A 53 23.29 27.68 -14.05
CA ASN A 53 23.05 28.69 -15.07
C ASN A 53 24.11 29.80 -15.03
N LEU A 54 24.47 30.30 -13.84
CA LEU A 54 25.52 31.31 -13.67
C LEU A 54 26.87 30.82 -14.22
N TRP A 55 27.23 29.57 -13.94
CA TRP A 55 28.44 28.96 -14.49
C TRP A 55 28.39 28.85 -16.02
N LEU A 56 27.23 28.54 -16.60
CA LEU A 56 27.03 28.52 -18.05
C LEU A 56 27.13 29.92 -18.68
N TYR A 57 26.72 30.98 -17.99
CA TYR A 57 26.87 32.36 -18.45
C TYR A 57 28.34 32.79 -18.58
N GLU A 58 29.25 32.22 -17.80
CA GLU A 58 30.68 32.51 -17.91
C GLU A 58 31.30 31.92 -19.19
N MET A 59 30.72 30.85 -19.73
CA MET A 59 31.24 30.12 -20.88
C MET A 59 30.49 30.37 -22.19
N TYR A 60 29.20 30.71 -22.12
CA TYR A 60 28.31 30.76 -23.27
C TYR A 60 27.48 32.04 -23.30
N ALA A 61 26.99 32.38 -24.50
CA ALA A 61 26.02 33.46 -24.67
C ALA A 61 24.73 33.17 -23.86
N PRO A 62 24.05 34.21 -23.35
CA PRO A 62 22.83 34.11 -22.55
C PRO A 62 21.75 33.16 -23.10
N GLN A 63 21.55 33.17 -24.43
CA GLN A 63 20.51 32.35 -25.05
C GLN A 63 20.85 30.86 -25.00
N VAL A 64 22.13 30.51 -25.11
CA VAL A 64 22.60 29.12 -25.09
C VAL A 64 22.60 28.58 -23.66
N ALA A 65 23.04 29.40 -22.70
CA ALA A 65 23.05 29.06 -21.28
C ALA A 65 21.64 28.66 -20.78
N THR A 66 20.67 29.52 -21.05
CA THR A 66 19.27 29.30 -20.67
C THR A 66 18.63 28.10 -21.37
N ALA A 67 18.95 27.86 -22.64
CA ALA A 67 18.47 26.69 -23.38
C ALA A 67 18.98 25.37 -22.78
N ILE A 68 20.26 25.31 -22.39
CA ILE A 68 20.86 24.10 -21.78
C ILE A 68 20.28 23.87 -20.39
N THR A 69 20.19 24.91 -19.54
CA THR A 69 19.59 24.77 -18.20
C THR A 69 18.11 24.36 -18.29
N GLY A 70 17.34 24.96 -19.22
CA GLY A 70 15.96 24.57 -19.47
C GLY A 70 15.84 23.12 -19.93
N GLY A 71 16.70 22.67 -20.85
CA GLY A 71 16.75 21.30 -21.32
C GLY A 71 17.05 20.30 -20.20
N LEU A 72 18.02 20.61 -19.32
CA LEU A 72 18.34 19.79 -18.15
C LEU A 72 17.18 19.71 -17.16
N CYS A 73 16.47 20.81 -16.91
CA CYS A 73 15.29 20.83 -16.05
C CYS A 73 14.15 19.97 -16.61
N ILE A 74 13.90 20.04 -17.92
CA ILE A 74 12.89 19.20 -18.59
C ILE A 74 13.28 17.72 -18.48
N PHE A 75 14.55 17.40 -18.76
CA PHE A 75 15.04 16.03 -18.65
C PHE A 75 14.90 15.47 -17.23
N ALA A 76 15.29 16.25 -16.21
CA ALA A 76 15.13 15.88 -14.82
C ALA A 76 13.65 15.70 -14.44
N SER A 77 12.76 16.58 -14.90
CA SER A 77 11.32 16.46 -14.68
C SER A 77 10.76 15.17 -15.26
N LEU A 78 11.19 14.80 -16.48
CA LEU A 78 10.76 13.59 -17.15
C LEU A 78 11.19 12.33 -16.38
N LEU A 79 12.41 12.30 -15.85
CA LEU A 79 12.88 11.21 -14.98
C LEU A 79 12.05 11.09 -13.70
N ILE A 80 11.73 12.20 -13.04
CA ILE A 80 10.91 12.20 -11.82
C ILE A 80 9.51 11.67 -12.10
N VAL A 81 8.89 12.10 -13.20
CA VAL A 81 7.57 11.61 -13.63
C VAL A 81 7.61 10.11 -13.92
N MET A 82 8.65 9.63 -14.61
CA MET A 82 8.83 8.21 -14.91
C MET A 82 8.96 7.37 -13.63
N ILE A 83 9.79 7.81 -12.68
CA ILE A 83 9.96 7.15 -11.38
C ILE A 83 8.63 7.16 -10.59
N GLY A 84 7.94 8.29 -10.58
CA GLY A 84 6.63 8.41 -9.92
C GLY A 84 5.60 7.45 -10.51
N TYR A 85 5.56 7.33 -11.84
CA TYR A 85 4.67 6.40 -12.54
C TYR A 85 4.98 4.94 -12.19
N LEU A 86 6.27 4.55 -12.20
CA LEU A 86 6.72 3.22 -11.79
C LEU A 86 6.27 2.89 -10.37
N ILE A 87 6.49 3.80 -9.41
CA ILE A 87 6.09 3.61 -8.00
C ILE A 87 4.57 3.40 -7.89
N LEU A 88 3.78 4.19 -8.60
CA LEU A 88 2.32 4.06 -8.61
C LEU A 88 1.87 2.71 -9.20
N GLN A 89 2.52 2.26 -10.27
CA GLN A 89 2.23 0.98 -10.90
C GLN A 89 2.57 -0.19 -9.95
N PHE A 90 3.74 -0.16 -9.30
CA PHE A 90 4.13 -1.17 -8.31
C PHE A 90 3.16 -1.23 -7.13
N LYS A 91 2.74 -0.08 -6.60
CA LYS A 91 1.74 -0.03 -5.53
C LYS A 91 0.40 -0.63 -5.94
N LYS A 92 -0.06 -0.34 -7.17
CA LYS A 92 -1.30 -0.91 -7.69
C LYS A 92 -1.23 -2.42 -7.80
N MET A 93 -0.11 -2.96 -8.29
CA MET A 93 0.10 -4.41 -8.38
C MET A 93 0.13 -5.07 -7.00
N GLN A 94 0.78 -4.45 -6.02
CA GLN A 94 0.84 -4.98 -4.66
C GLN A 94 -0.54 -5.00 -3.97
N HIS A 95 -1.34 -3.95 -4.18
CA HIS A 95 -2.72 -3.92 -3.69
C HIS A 95 -3.60 -5.00 -4.32
N GLN A 96 -3.45 -5.25 -5.63
CA GLN A 96 -4.20 -6.29 -6.32
C GLN A 96 -3.84 -7.69 -5.81
N LYS A 97 -2.54 -7.97 -5.60
CA LYS A 97 -2.10 -9.24 -5.00
C LYS A 97 -2.65 -9.46 -3.61
N SER A 98 -2.59 -8.45 -2.75
CA SER A 98 -3.12 -8.54 -1.38
C SER A 98 -4.64 -8.78 -1.35
N GLN A 99 -5.40 -8.23 -2.30
CA GLN A 99 -6.83 -8.50 -2.42
C GLN A 99 -7.12 -9.92 -2.88
N GLN A 100 -6.33 -10.45 -3.82
CA GLN A 100 -6.45 -11.83 -4.27
C GLN A 100 -6.13 -12.82 -3.15
N GLU A 101 -5.02 -12.61 -2.43
CA GLU A 101 -4.65 -13.43 -1.27
C GLU A 101 -5.72 -13.40 -0.16
N ALA A 102 -6.29 -12.23 0.12
CA ALA A 102 -7.39 -12.10 1.09
C ALA A 102 -8.66 -12.86 0.65
N MET A 103 -8.96 -12.86 -0.65
CA MET A 103 -10.10 -13.56 -1.21
C MET A 103 -9.90 -15.07 -1.20
N GLU A 104 -8.72 -15.55 -1.57
CA GLU A 104 -8.35 -16.97 -1.47
C GLU A 104 -8.40 -17.47 -0.03
N MET A 105 -7.90 -16.68 0.92
CA MET A 105 -7.99 -17.01 2.35
C MET A 105 -9.43 -17.05 2.85
N ALA A 106 -10.29 -16.15 2.38
CA ALA A 106 -11.71 -16.17 2.71
C ALA A 106 -12.42 -17.41 2.17
N VAL A 107 -12.12 -17.83 0.94
CA VAL A 107 -12.67 -19.06 0.35
C VAL A 107 -12.19 -20.29 1.13
N ALA A 108 -10.90 -20.38 1.46
CA ALA A 108 -10.36 -21.49 2.25
C ALA A 108 -11.01 -21.58 3.65
N LEU A 109 -11.29 -20.44 4.29
CA LEU A 109 -12.01 -20.41 5.57
C LEU A 109 -13.47 -20.86 5.43
N ILE A 110 -14.13 -20.50 4.34
CA ILE A 110 -15.51 -20.94 4.07
C ILE A 110 -15.54 -22.44 3.82
N ASP A 111 -14.62 -22.99 3.02
CA ASP A 111 -14.55 -24.41 2.73
C ASP A 111 -14.24 -25.21 4.02
N TYR A 112 -13.30 -24.73 4.83
CA TYR A 112 -13.00 -25.32 6.14
C TYR A 112 -14.21 -25.30 7.08
N ALA A 113 -14.92 -24.16 7.15
CA ALA A 113 -16.13 -24.03 7.94
C ALA A 113 -17.25 -24.94 7.42
N GLN A 114 -17.39 -25.12 6.11
CA GLN A 114 -18.36 -26.05 5.52
C GLN A 114 -18.04 -27.51 5.87
N GLU A 115 -16.78 -27.91 5.81
CA GLU A 115 -16.32 -29.26 6.17
C GLU A 115 -16.59 -29.55 7.66
N GLU A 116 -16.27 -28.62 8.56
CA GLU A 116 -16.41 -28.79 10.00
C GLU A 116 -17.86 -28.60 10.49
N LEU A 117 -18.67 -27.80 9.78
CA LEU A 117 -20.10 -27.65 10.07
C LEU A 117 -20.96 -28.78 9.46
N ARG A 118 -20.45 -29.57 8.52
CA ARG A 118 -21.22 -30.65 7.88
C ARG A 118 -21.66 -31.72 8.87
N GLU A 119 -20.76 -32.18 9.73
CA GLU A 119 -21.05 -33.17 10.78
C GLU A 119 -22.15 -32.70 11.77
N PRO A 120 -22.06 -31.51 12.40
CA PRO A 120 -23.10 -31.04 13.31
C PRO A 120 -24.41 -30.66 12.61
N VAL A 121 -24.37 -30.26 11.34
CA VAL A 121 -25.59 -29.93 10.55
C VAL A 121 -26.41 -31.18 10.24
N GLU A 122 -25.77 -32.31 9.93
CA GLU A 122 -26.46 -33.59 9.72
C GLU A 122 -26.96 -34.21 11.03
N GLN A 123 -26.21 -34.07 12.13
CA GLN A 123 -26.59 -34.67 13.41
C GLN A 123 -27.61 -33.85 14.21
N ASN A 124 -27.64 -32.52 14.07
CA ASN A 124 -28.55 -31.65 14.82
C ASN A 124 -29.13 -30.51 13.95
N PRO A 125 -30.29 -30.71 13.29
CA PRO A 125 -30.87 -29.71 12.38
C PRO A 125 -31.31 -28.41 13.08
N LYS A 126 -31.52 -28.44 14.41
CA LYS A 126 -31.88 -27.25 15.20
C LYS A 126 -30.75 -26.22 15.29
N THR A 127 -29.50 -26.67 15.35
CA THR A 127 -28.31 -25.79 15.38
C THR A 127 -28.06 -25.14 14.02
N SER A 128 -28.33 -25.85 12.92
CA SER A 128 -28.24 -25.32 11.55
C SER A 128 -29.23 -24.18 11.31
N LEU A 129 -30.47 -24.34 11.80
CA LEU A 129 -31.50 -23.30 11.68
C LEU A 129 -31.14 -22.04 12.48
N ALA A 130 -30.54 -22.21 13.66
CA ALA A 130 -30.07 -21.09 14.47
C ALA A 130 -28.89 -20.34 13.81
N LEU A 131 -27.94 -21.05 13.21
CA LEU A 131 -26.83 -20.46 12.46
C LEU A 131 -27.31 -19.74 11.18
N ALA A 132 -28.27 -20.32 10.46
CA ALA A 132 -28.85 -19.66 9.29
C ALA A 132 -29.62 -18.38 9.67
N ALA A 133 -30.34 -18.41 10.80
CA ALA A 133 -31.07 -17.24 11.31
C ALA A 133 -30.12 -16.11 11.75
N THR A 134 -29.01 -16.43 12.41
CA THR A 134 -28.00 -15.41 12.81
C THR A 134 -27.25 -14.86 11.60
N ALA A 135 -26.89 -15.71 10.63
CA ALA A 135 -26.27 -15.26 9.38
C ALA A 135 -27.20 -14.34 8.57
N GLY A 136 -28.48 -14.69 8.46
CA GLY A 136 -29.50 -13.87 7.81
C GLY A 136 -29.75 -12.53 8.51
N PHE A 137 -29.77 -12.51 9.84
CA PHE A 137 -29.94 -11.28 10.63
C PHE A 137 -28.76 -10.30 10.45
N VAL A 138 -27.52 -10.82 10.48
CA VAL A 138 -26.31 -9.99 10.27
C VAL A 138 -26.22 -9.50 8.82
N ALA A 139 -26.58 -10.33 7.84
CA ALA A 139 -26.62 -9.91 6.43
C ALA A 139 -27.68 -8.81 6.20
N GLY A 140 -28.84 -8.91 6.86
CA GLY A 140 -29.93 -7.93 6.79
C GLY A 140 -29.54 -6.56 7.35
N GLN A 141 -28.81 -6.51 8.46
CA GLN A 141 -28.32 -5.24 9.05
C GLN A 141 -27.28 -4.51 8.18
N ARG A 142 -26.67 -5.17 7.20
CA ARG A 142 -25.66 -4.56 6.33
C ARG A 142 -26.26 -3.97 5.04
N TYR A 143 -27.50 -4.31 4.71
CA TYR A 143 -28.20 -3.89 3.49
C TYR A 143 -29.44 -3.01 3.74
N LEU A 144 -29.89 -2.87 4.99
CA LEU A 144 -30.87 -1.89 5.46
C LEU A 144 -30.17 -0.73 6.16
#